data_AF-A0A1E3H0U1-F1
#
_entry.id   AF-A0A1E3H0U1-F1
#
_cell.length_a   1.000
_cell.length_b   1.000
_cell.length_c   1.000
_cell.angle_alpha   90.00
_cell.angle_beta   90.00
_cell.angle_gamma   90.00
#
_symmetry.space_group_name_H-M   'P 1'
#
loop_
_entity.id
_entity.type
_entity.pdbx_description
1 polymer ?
#
loop_
_entity_poly.entity_id
_entity_poly.type
_entity_poly.pdbx_seq_one_letter_code
_entity_poly.pdbx_strand_id
1 'polypeptide(L)'
;MKPILPSRSYVATGALDGNMAPGRLSGRGPIAVIDIGSNSVRLVIYERLCRAPTVLFNEKTLAGLGRGVGKTGRLAEDTVAEALVSIRRFRFLADIEGCVEIHILATAAVRDASNGADFIAAVEEICGAKLQLLSGATRHGCPPSASPPAS
;
A
#
# COMPACT_ATOMS: atom_id res chain seq x y z
N MET A 1 18.57 -12.94 -21.28
CA MET A 1 18.60 -13.66 -19.98
C MET A 1 17.34 -13.28 -19.20
N LYS A 2 16.42 -14.22 -18.95
CA LYS A 2 15.23 -14.02 -18.10
C LYS A 2 15.46 -14.78 -16.77
N PRO A 3 15.11 -14.24 -15.60
CA PRO A 3 15.16 -15.03 -14.37
C PRO A 3 13.99 -16.02 -14.34
N ILE A 4 14.30 -17.24 -13.89
CA ILE A 4 13.39 -18.36 -13.70
C ILE A 4 12.63 -18.11 -12.39
N LEU A 5 11.35 -17.76 -12.47
CA LEU A 5 10.43 -17.81 -11.33
C LEU A 5 9.96 -19.26 -11.15
N PRO A 6 9.91 -19.81 -9.92
CA PRO A 6 9.33 -21.11 -9.69
C PRO A 6 7.82 -21.05 -9.90
N SER A 7 7.34 -21.92 -10.77
CA SER A 7 5.93 -22.22 -11.02
C SER A 7 5.28 -22.79 -9.75
N ARG A 8 4.70 -21.92 -8.92
CA ARG A 8 3.77 -22.36 -7.89
C ARG A 8 2.35 -22.14 -8.40
N SER A 9 1.77 -23.23 -8.87
CA SER A 9 0.38 -23.37 -9.27
C SER A 9 -0.54 -22.91 -8.13
N TYR A 10 -1.04 -21.67 -8.21
CA TYR A 10 -2.27 -21.33 -7.52
C TYR A 10 -3.38 -22.03 -8.29
N VAL A 11 -3.85 -23.15 -7.75
CA VAL A 11 -4.95 -23.91 -8.35
C VAL A 11 -6.20 -23.05 -8.18
N ALA A 12 -6.52 -22.25 -9.20
CA ALA A 12 -7.83 -21.66 -9.38
C ALA A 12 -8.79 -22.80 -9.75
N THR A 13 -9.25 -23.56 -8.76
CA THR A 13 -10.36 -24.51 -8.94
C THR A 13 -11.61 -23.80 -8.46
N GLY A 14 -12.54 -23.58 -9.38
CA GLY A 14 -13.78 -22.86 -9.13
C GLY A 14 -14.69 -23.57 -8.12
N ALA A 15 -15.55 -22.76 -7.50
CA ALA A 15 -16.95 -23.07 -7.22
C ALA A 15 -17.63 -21.74 -6.89
N LEU A 16 -18.25 -21.13 -7.90
CA LEU A 16 -19.44 -20.32 -7.69
C LEU A 16 -20.53 -21.35 -7.38
N ASP A 17 -21.31 -21.11 -6.34
CA ASP A 17 -22.44 -21.92 -5.83
C ASP A 17 -22.13 -23.00 -4.78
N GLY A 18 -22.79 -22.84 -3.62
CA GLY A 18 -23.19 -23.95 -2.75
C GLY A 18 -22.28 -24.27 -1.56
N ASN A 19 -22.67 -23.77 -0.38
CA ASN A 19 -22.30 -24.28 0.96
C ASN A 19 -20.85 -24.03 1.45
N MET A 20 -20.56 -22.78 1.81
CA MET A 20 -19.36 -22.43 2.60
C MET A 20 -19.55 -22.85 4.07
N ALA A 21 -18.67 -23.71 4.58
CA ALA A 21 -18.63 -24.08 5.99
C ALA A 21 -18.51 -22.83 6.90
N PRO A 22 -19.23 -22.77 8.05
CA PRO A 22 -19.17 -21.61 8.94
C PRO A 22 -17.77 -21.48 9.55
N GLY A 23 -17.03 -20.43 9.18
CA GLY A 23 -15.73 -20.10 9.80
C GLY A 23 -14.62 -19.62 8.87
N ARG A 24 -14.74 -19.81 7.54
CA ARG A 24 -13.80 -19.20 6.58
C ARG A 24 -14.34 -17.86 6.09
N LEU A 25 -13.68 -16.77 6.48
CA LEU A 25 -13.96 -15.44 5.93
C LEU A 25 -13.58 -15.43 4.44
N SER A 26 -14.58 -15.26 3.58
CA SER A 26 -14.41 -15.01 2.14
C SER A 26 -13.56 -13.74 1.94
N GLY A 27 -12.47 -13.84 1.19
CA GLY A 27 -11.58 -12.70 0.92
C GLY A 27 -10.64 -12.96 -0.26
N ARG A 28 -10.39 -11.91 -1.04
CA ARG A 28 -9.44 -11.91 -2.17
C ARG A 28 -8.02 -11.79 -1.61
N GLY A 29 -7.25 -12.88 -1.58
CA GLY A 29 -5.78 -12.95 -1.41
C GLY A 29 -5.08 -12.04 -0.36
N PRO A 30 -3.73 -12.06 -0.31
CA PRO A 30 -2.97 -11.11 0.49
C PRO A 30 -3.10 -9.68 -0.02
N ILE A 31 -3.00 -8.70 0.88
CA ILE A 31 -3.13 -7.27 0.58
C ILE A 31 -1.93 -6.53 1.16
N ALA A 32 -1.29 -5.68 0.35
CA ALA A 32 -0.20 -4.82 0.80
C ALA A 32 -0.70 -3.41 1.09
N VAL A 33 -0.17 -2.80 2.15
CA VAL A 33 -0.37 -1.40 2.50
C VAL A 33 0.99 -0.73 2.62
N ILE A 34 1.23 0.29 1.81
CA ILE A 34 2.41 1.15 1.85
C ILE A 34 2.01 2.48 2.48
N ASP A 35 2.56 2.80 3.65
CA ASP A 35 2.36 4.08 4.34
C ASP A 35 3.60 4.97 4.19
N ILE A 36 3.42 6.14 3.59
CA ILE A 36 4.46 7.12 3.32
C ILE A 36 4.29 8.31 4.27
N GLY A 37 5.02 8.22 5.39
CA GLY A 37 5.12 9.28 6.37
C GLY A 37 6.20 10.31 6.04
N SER A 38 6.22 11.39 6.81
CA SER A 38 7.28 12.40 6.75
C SER A 38 8.65 11.88 7.20
N ASN A 39 8.70 10.82 8.01
CA ASN A 39 9.96 10.28 8.53
C ASN A 39 10.28 8.88 7.98
N SER A 40 9.25 8.09 7.70
CA SER A 40 9.42 6.68 7.37
C SER A 40 8.42 6.23 6.32
N VAL A 41 8.83 5.25 5.53
CA VAL A 41 7.95 4.47 4.68
C VAL A 41 7.79 3.08 5.29
N ARG A 42 6.56 2.56 5.34
CA ARG A 42 6.26 1.24 5.90
C ARG A 42 5.50 0.40 4.88
N LEU A 43 5.86 -0.87 4.76
CA LEU A 43 5.06 -1.91 4.11
C LEU A 43 4.46 -2.82 5.18
N VAL A 44 3.15 -3.07 5.09
CA VAL A 44 2.48 -4.13 5.84
C VAL A 44 1.72 -5.01 4.86
N ILE A 45 1.93 -6.32 4.92
CA ILE A 45 1.17 -7.29 4.14
C ILE A 45 0.25 -8.05 5.08
N TYR A 46 -1.03 -8.05 4.74
CA TYR A 46 -2.08 -8.78 5.44
C TYR A 46 -2.47 -10.02 4.63
N GLU A 47 -2.80 -11.10 5.32
CA GLU A 47 -3.20 -12.36 4.67
C GLU A 47 -4.48 -12.23 3.83
N ARG A 48 -5.41 -11.40 4.30
CA ARG A 48 -6.67 -11.08 3.62
C ARG A 48 -7.36 -9.90 4.29
N LEU A 49 -8.29 -9.26 3.58
CA LEU A 49 -9.21 -8.30 4.19
C LEU A 49 -10.24 -9.06 5.05
N CYS A 50 -10.17 -8.89 6.37
CA CYS A 50 -11.16 -9.43 7.28
C CYS A 50 -11.24 -8.58 8.57
N ARG A 51 -12.16 -8.93 9.48
CA ARG A 51 -12.35 -8.16 10.74
C ARG A 51 -11.10 -8.09 11.62
N ALA A 52 -10.25 -9.12 11.55
CA ALA A 52 -9.00 -9.21 12.30
C ALA A 52 -7.93 -9.83 11.39
N PRO A 53 -7.29 -9.02 10.52
CA PRO A 53 -6.37 -9.53 9.51
C PRO A 53 -5.02 -9.90 10.14
N THR A 54 -4.51 -11.09 9.81
CA THR A 54 -3.17 -11.53 10.20
C THR A 54 -2.12 -10.76 9.40
N VAL A 55 -1.12 -10.21 10.10
CA VAL A 55 0.04 -9.60 9.46
C VAL A 55 1.00 -10.70 9.02
N LEU A 56 1.26 -10.79 7.72
CA LEU A 56 2.24 -11.70 7.13
C LEU A 56 3.64 -11.07 7.10
N PHE A 57 3.69 -9.77 6.80
CA PHE A 57 4.95 -9.04 6.67
C PHE A 57 4.80 -7.62 7.19
N ASN A 58 5.82 -7.10 7.86
CA ASN A 58 5.85 -5.72 8.34
C ASN A 58 7.29 -5.20 8.31
N GLU A 59 7.51 -4.18 7.50
CA GLU A 59 8.81 -3.57 7.37
C GLU A 59 8.73 -2.05 7.33
N LYS A 60 9.69 -1.39 7.98
CA LYS A 60 9.78 0.07 8.07
C LYS A 60 11.18 0.52 7.64
N THR A 61 11.24 1.46 6.72
CA THR A 61 12.46 2.15 6.32
C THR A 61 12.39 3.62 6.68
N LEU A 62 13.47 4.16 7.23
CA LEU A 62 13.61 5.59 7.48
C LEU A 62 14.02 6.26 6.16
N ALA A 63 13.23 7.23 5.70
CA ALA A 63 13.48 7.94 4.44
C ALA A 63 13.48 9.47 4.63
N GLY A 64 12.98 9.98 5.76
CA GLY A 64 13.12 11.39 6.13
C GLY A 64 12.51 12.40 5.16
N LEU A 65 11.49 12.04 4.37
CA LEU A 65 10.87 12.90 3.33
C LEU A 65 10.46 14.31 3.80
N GLY A 66 10.07 14.47 5.05
CA GLY A 66 9.69 15.75 5.65
C GLY A 66 10.89 16.62 6.07
N ARG A 67 12.12 16.09 5.99
CA ARG A 67 13.34 16.82 6.31
C ARG A 67 13.50 17.94 5.29
N GLY A 68 13.44 19.18 5.77
CA GLY A 68 13.62 20.35 4.92
C GLY A 68 12.34 20.88 4.29
N VAL A 69 11.22 20.14 4.26
CA VAL A 69 9.94 20.64 3.73
C VAL A 69 9.48 21.89 4.47
N GLY A 70 9.57 21.91 5.80
CA GLY A 70 9.20 23.09 6.61
C GLY A 70 10.09 24.33 6.38
N LYS A 71 11.28 24.18 5.79
CA LYS A 71 12.21 25.30 5.53
C LYS A 71 12.27 25.70 4.06
N THR A 72 12.17 24.72 3.16
CA THR A 72 12.40 24.88 1.71
C THR A 72 11.11 24.75 0.89
N GLY A 73 10.04 24.23 1.48
CA GLY A 73 8.81 23.88 0.75
C GLY A 73 9.01 22.77 -0.29
N ARG A 74 10.09 21.98 -0.16
CA ARG A 74 10.49 20.93 -1.11
C ARG A 74 10.91 19.67 -0.39
N LEU A 75 10.64 18.52 -1.01
CA LEU A 75 11.26 17.25 -0.65
C LEU A 75 12.71 17.28 -1.14
N ALA A 76 13.65 16.92 -0.28
CA ALA A 76 15.06 16.87 -0.65
C ALA A 76 15.33 15.67 -1.59
N GLU A 77 16.13 15.88 -2.63
CA GLU A 77 16.33 14.90 -3.71
C GLU A 77 16.93 13.57 -3.21
N ASP A 78 17.83 13.64 -2.23
CA ASP A 78 18.41 12.49 -1.54
C ASP A 78 17.33 11.66 -0.83
N THR A 79 16.47 12.32 -0.05
CA THR A 79 15.36 11.65 0.66
C THR A 79 14.31 11.06 -0.28
N VAL A 80 14.07 11.72 -1.42
CA VAL A 80 13.18 11.21 -2.47
C VAL A 80 13.78 9.95 -3.09
N ALA A 81 15.07 9.97 -3.44
CA ALA A 81 15.74 8.82 -4.01
C ALA A 81 15.70 7.60 -3.06
N GLU A 82 15.99 7.80 -1.78
CA GLU A 82 15.93 6.76 -0.74
C GLU A 82 14.51 6.18 -0.57
N ALA A 83 13.49 7.05 -0.56
CA ALA A 83 12.10 6.62 -0.49
C ALA A 83 11.71 5.78 -1.71
N LEU A 84 12.06 6.21 -2.93
CA LEU A 84 11.74 5.49 -4.16
C LEU A 84 12.46 4.13 -4.25
N VAL A 85 13.70 4.03 -3.76
CA VAL A 85 14.41 2.74 -3.65
C VAL A 85 13.65 1.80 -2.71
N SER A 86 13.21 2.31 -1.56
CA SER A 86 12.44 1.52 -0.58
C SER A 86 11.11 1.05 -1.16
N ILE A 87 10.39 1.92 -1.87
CA ILE A 87 9.10 1.61 -2.48
C ILE A 87 9.23 0.57 -3.60
N ARG A 88 10.27 0.67 -4.46
CA ARG A 88 10.55 -0.38 -5.46
C ARG A 88 10.75 -1.74 -4.82
N ARG A 89 11.49 -1.79 -3.70
CA ARG A 89 11.68 -3.03 -2.96
C ARG A 89 10.38 -3.54 -2.34
N PHE A 90 9.53 -2.65 -1.81
CA PHE A 90 8.23 -3.02 -1.27
C PHE A 90 7.29 -3.57 -2.35
N ARG A 91 7.29 -2.99 -3.55
CA ARG A 91 6.55 -3.56 -4.69
C ARG A 91 7.01 -4.99 -4.99
N PHE A 92 8.32 -5.21 -5.06
CA PHE A 92 8.88 -6.54 -5.30
C PHE A 92 8.50 -7.56 -4.21
N LEU A 93 8.48 -7.15 -2.94
CA LEU A 93 8.03 -8.02 -1.84
C LEU A 93 6.53 -8.34 -1.95
N ALA A 94 5.69 -7.36 -2.29
CA ALA A 94 4.27 -7.58 -2.51
C ALA A 94 4.02 -8.57 -3.68
N ASP A 95 4.85 -8.53 -4.73
CA ASP A 95 4.78 -9.48 -5.84
C ASP A 95 5.18 -10.89 -5.43
N ILE A 96 6.22 -11.05 -4.61
CA ILE A 96 6.65 -12.36 -4.09
C ILE A 96 5.58 -12.99 -3.21
N GLU A 97 4.93 -12.20 -2.36
CA GLU A 97 3.87 -12.67 -1.47
C GLU A 97 2.53 -12.90 -2.20
N GLY A 98 2.44 -12.56 -3.49
CA GLY A 98 1.24 -12.76 -4.29
C GLY A 98 0.08 -11.84 -3.89
N CYS A 99 0.40 -10.61 -3.45
CA CYS A 99 -0.61 -9.62 -3.10
C CYS A 99 -1.52 -9.32 -4.29
N VAL A 100 -2.83 -9.39 -4.07
CA VAL A 100 -3.83 -9.11 -5.10
C VAL A 100 -4.18 -7.63 -5.19
N GLU A 101 -3.85 -6.87 -4.15
CA GLU A 101 -4.13 -5.44 -4.03
C GLU A 101 -3.02 -4.74 -3.26
N ILE A 102 -2.72 -3.51 -3.66
CA ILE A 102 -1.75 -2.63 -3.01
C ILE A 102 -2.42 -1.29 -2.74
N HIS A 103 -2.49 -0.90 -1.47
CA HIS A 103 -2.94 0.42 -1.06
C HIS A 103 -1.72 1.28 -0.73
N ILE A 104 -1.70 2.50 -1.24
CA ILE A 104 -0.62 3.46 -1.00
C ILE A 104 -1.21 4.67 -0.32
N LEU A 105 -0.70 5.00 0.86
CA LEU A 105 -1.12 6.13 1.67
C LEU A 105 0.05 7.09 1.81
N ALA A 106 -0.19 8.38 1.65
CA ALA A 106 0.81 9.41 1.91
C ALA A 106 0.25 10.52 2.79
N THR A 107 1.11 11.08 3.63
CA THR A 107 0.73 12.15 4.57
C THR A 107 0.99 13.56 4.02
N ALA A 108 0.59 14.57 4.79
CA ALA A 108 0.66 15.99 4.43
C ALA A 108 2.04 16.48 3.96
N ALA A 109 3.16 15.87 4.38
CA ALA A 109 4.50 16.30 3.95
C ALA A 109 4.70 16.24 2.43
N VAL A 110 4.09 15.25 1.77
CA VAL A 110 4.14 15.14 0.30
C VAL A 110 3.23 16.19 -0.34
N ARG A 111 2.05 16.46 0.24
CA ARG A 111 1.11 17.48 -0.24
C ARG A 111 1.68 18.89 -0.17
N ASP A 112 2.37 19.21 0.92
CA ASP A 112 2.85 20.57 1.21
C ASP A 112 4.14 20.92 0.45
N ALA A 113 4.77 19.94 -0.21
CA ALA A 113 5.97 20.13 -1.00
C ALA A 113 5.66 20.47 -2.46
N SER A 114 6.37 21.45 -3.02
CA SER A 114 6.18 21.88 -4.42
C SER A 114 6.54 20.82 -5.45
N ASN A 115 7.45 19.89 -5.14
CA ASN A 115 7.78 18.70 -5.94
C ASN A 115 7.03 17.43 -5.48
N GLY A 116 5.97 17.58 -4.70
CA GLY A 116 5.16 16.46 -4.21
C GLY A 116 4.42 15.72 -5.32
N ALA A 117 3.95 16.42 -6.36
CA ALA A 117 3.25 15.83 -7.49
C ALA A 117 4.14 14.86 -8.29
N ASP A 118 5.39 15.24 -8.54
CA ASP A 118 6.37 14.39 -9.24
C ASP A 118 6.67 13.13 -8.43
N PHE A 119 6.79 13.28 -7.11
CA PHE A 119 6.99 12.14 -6.21
C PHE A 119 5.79 11.19 -6.23
N ILE A 120 4.56 11.72 -6.20
CA ILE A 120 3.33 10.91 -6.28
C ILE A 120 3.30 10.13 -7.59
N ALA A 121 3.53 10.79 -8.73
CA ALA A 121 3.52 10.14 -10.04
C ALA A 121 4.54 9.00 -10.11
N ALA A 122 5.77 9.21 -9.61
CA ALA A 122 6.79 8.18 -9.56
C ALA A 122 6.39 6.98 -8.68
N VAL A 123 5.73 7.21 -7.55
CA VAL A 123 5.25 6.14 -6.66
C VAL A 123 4.11 5.36 -7.30
N GLU A 124 3.15 6.04 -7.92
CA GLU A 124 2.03 5.40 -8.61
C GLU A 124 2.52 4.53 -9.78
N GLU A 125 3.52 5.00 -10.52
CA GLU A 125 4.16 4.24 -11.59
C GLU A 125 4.86 2.98 -11.07
N ILE A 126 5.67 3.10 -10.00
CA ILE A 126 6.37 1.96 -9.41
C ILE A 126 5.38 0.90 -8.89
N CYS A 127 4.32 1.34 -8.24
CA CYS A 127 3.39 0.43 -7.56
C CYS A 127 2.26 -0.06 -8.46
N GLY A 128 1.98 0.62 -9.58
CA GLY A 128 0.84 0.33 -10.45
C GLY A 128 -0.51 0.57 -9.77
N ALA A 129 -0.55 1.41 -8.74
CA ALA A 129 -1.74 1.71 -7.94
C ALA A 129 -1.78 3.19 -7.57
N LYS A 130 -3.00 3.72 -7.40
CA LYS A 130 -3.18 5.13 -7.02
C LYS A 130 -2.76 5.39 -5.59
N LEU A 131 -2.10 6.51 -5.37
CA LEU A 131 -1.69 6.98 -4.07
C LEU A 131 -2.77 7.88 -3.47
N GLN A 132 -3.22 7.52 -2.27
CA GLN A 132 -4.19 8.29 -1.53
C GLN A 132 -3.47 9.25 -0.57
N LEU A 133 -3.62 10.55 -0.84
CA LEU A 133 -3.19 11.59 0.09
C LEU A 133 -4.16 11.68 1.25
N LEU A 134 -3.65 11.41 2.46
CA LEU A 134 -4.39 11.59 3.70
C LEU A 134 -4.37 13.07 4.09
N SER A 135 -5.55 13.70 4.06
CA SER A 135 -5.74 15.00 4.70
C SER A 135 -5.61 14.82 6.22
N GLY A 136 -5.04 15.81 6.93
CA GLY A 136 -4.80 15.72 8.39
C GLY A 136 -6.04 15.41 9.25
N ALA A 137 -7.24 15.46 8.68
CA ALA A 137 -8.51 15.08 9.31
C ALA A 137 -8.82 13.58 9.25
N THR A 138 -8.18 12.80 8.38
CA THR A 138 -8.44 11.35 8.21
C THR A 138 -7.47 10.50 9.03
N ARG A 139 -7.30 10.83 10.32
CA ARG A 139 -6.65 9.92 11.28
C ARG A 139 -7.63 8.92 11.93
N HIS A 140 -8.93 9.08 11.68
CA HIS A 140 -9.98 8.15 12.10
C HIS A 140 -11.06 8.13 11.01
N GLY A 141 -11.20 7.04 10.29
CA GLY A 141 -12.20 6.97 9.21
C GLY A 141 -12.28 5.60 8.58
N CYS A 142 -12.94 4.69 9.29
CA CYS A 142 -13.66 3.60 8.65
C CYS A 142 -14.43 4.15 7.42
N PRO A 143 -14.45 3.47 6.26
CA PRO A 143 -15.32 3.89 5.16
C PRO A 143 -16.78 3.97 5.67
N PRO A 144 -17.55 5.01 5.32
CA PRO A 144 -18.95 5.07 5.71
C PRO A 144 -19.66 3.87 5.09
N SER A 145 -20.24 3.02 5.95
CA SER A 145 -21.08 1.90 5.56
C SER A 145 -22.20 2.42 4.66
N ALA A 146 -22.23 1.97 3.41
CA ALA A 146 -23.34 2.24 2.50
C ALA A 146 -24.62 1.60 3.07
N SER A 147 -25.54 2.43 3.54
CA SER A 147 -26.93 2.01 3.82
C SER A 147 -27.64 1.80 2.49
N PRO A 148 -28.40 0.70 2.31
CA PRO A 148 -29.22 0.54 1.10
C PRO A 148 -30.39 1.54 1.13
N PRO A 149 -30.86 2.01 -0.04
CA PRO A 149 -32.04 2.87 -0.10
C PRO A 149 -33.27 2.06 0.34
N ALA A 150 -34.03 2.62 1.28
CA ALA A 150 -35.32 2.09 1.67
C ALA A 150 -36.30 2.19 0.48
N SER A 151 -36.99 1.10 0.19
CA SER A 151 -38.20 1.03 -0.63
C SER A 151 -39.26 0.30 0.18
#